data_AF-A0A486XIR6-F1
#
_entry.id   AF-A0A486XIR6-F1
#
_cell.length_a   1.000
_cell.length_b   1.000
_cell.length_c   1.000
_cell.angle_alpha   90.00
_cell.angle_beta   90.00
_cell.angle_gamma   90.00
#
_symmetry.space_group_name_H-M   'P 1'
#
loop_
_entity.id
_entity.type
_entity.pdbx_description
1 polymer ?
#
loop_
_entity_poly.entity_id
_entity_poly.type
_entity_poly.pdbx_seq_one_letter_code
_entity_poly.pdbx_strand_id
1 'polypeptide(L)'
;MTFRDSLKERTALRIREAIDRIKLGQPTNRELKKRKNLKLNKSTVEKEADLATGALRHYPEIIKEINDYQPALKEISASFSDDSDASLILLQQENTKLKQQKKLANKAKIEESSKAKNLADEIERLKRENVAIHQYYTKTIAALFELIPPEKRHLLLSELRVSTASDKVVPIKR
;
A
#
# COMPACT_ATOMS: atom_id res chain seq x y z
N MET A 1 -23.73 51.46 10.19
CA MET A 1 -23.17 50.23 9.57
C MET A 1 -22.19 50.63 8.49
N THR A 2 -21.00 50.04 8.47
CA THR A 2 -20.03 50.31 7.40
C THR A 2 -20.33 49.44 6.18
N PHE A 3 -19.92 49.87 4.98
CA PHE A 3 -20.05 49.08 3.75
C PHE A 3 -19.40 47.69 3.85
N ARG A 4 -18.38 47.55 4.72
CA ARG A 4 -17.72 46.28 4.99
C ARG A 4 -18.60 45.33 5.80
N ASP A 5 -19.39 45.86 6.74
CA ASP A 5 -20.30 45.07 7.56
C ASP A 5 -21.43 44.49 6.70
N SER A 6 -22.01 45.28 5.78
CA SER A 6 -23.07 44.80 4.89
C SER A 6 -22.58 43.74 3.89
N LEU A 7 -21.33 43.84 3.42
CA LEU A 7 -20.72 42.81 2.57
C LEU A 7 -20.47 41.50 3.35
N LYS A 8 -20.06 41.61 4.61
CA LYS A 8 -19.86 40.47 5.51
C LYS A 8 -21.17 39.75 5.81
N GLU A 9 -22.25 40.49 6.04
CA GLU A 9 -23.60 39.92 6.24
C GLU A 9 -24.12 39.21 4.99
N ARG A 10 -23.98 39.82 3.81
CA ARG A 10 -24.35 39.18 2.54
C ARG A 10 -23.59 37.87 2.30
N THR A 11 -22.31 37.85 2.64
CA THR A 11 -21.48 36.65 2.52
C THR A 11 -21.89 35.59 3.53
N ALA A 12 -22.20 35.97 4.78
CA ALA A 12 -22.71 35.05 5.78
C ALA A 12 -24.04 34.39 5.37
N LEU A 13 -24.95 35.15 4.74
CA LEU A 13 -26.20 34.62 4.21
C LEU A 13 -25.96 33.57 3.12
N ARG A 14 -25.08 33.85 2.15
CA ARG A 14 -24.70 32.88 1.10
C ARG A 14 -24.13 31.59 1.69
N ILE A 15 -23.34 31.69 2.75
CA ILE A 15 -22.78 30.52 3.44
C ILE A 15 -23.89 29.70 4.11
N ARG A 16 -24.87 30.33 4.76
CA ARG A 16 -26.00 29.63 5.38
C ARG A 16 -26.88 28.93 4.35
N GLU A 17 -27.20 29.59 3.24
CA GLU A 17 -27.94 28.98 2.14
C GLU A 17 -27.18 27.77 1.55
N ALA A 18 -25.85 27.86 1.45
CA ALA A 18 -25.02 26.73 1.02
C ALA A 18 -25.06 25.57 2.01
N ILE A 19 -25.05 25.85 3.32
CA ILE A 19 -25.22 24.84 4.36
C ILE A 19 -26.58 24.16 4.23
N ASP A 20 -27.66 24.91 4.04
CA ASP A 20 -29.02 24.37 3.91
C ASP A 20 -29.17 23.50 2.67
N ARG A 21 -28.60 23.91 1.53
CA ARG A 21 -28.53 23.07 0.31
C ARG A 21 -27.79 21.76 0.53
N ILE A 22 -26.70 21.79 1.30
CA ILE A 22 -25.94 20.58 1.66
C ILE A 22 -26.75 19.68 2.60
N LYS A 23 -27.43 20.26 3.61
CA LYS A 23 -28.31 19.52 4.53
C LYS A 23 -29.47 18.84 3.79
N LEU A 24 -30.07 19.52 2.81
CA LEU A 24 -31.14 19.01 1.96
C LEU A 24 -30.66 18.05 0.86
N GLY A 25 -29.35 17.83 0.72
CA GLY A 25 -28.78 16.95 -0.30
C GLY A 25 -28.93 17.47 -1.73
N GLN A 26 -29.17 18.78 -1.91
CA GLN A 26 -29.33 19.44 -3.20
C GLN A 26 -28.18 20.43 -3.47
N PRO A 27 -26.93 19.94 -3.65
CA PRO A 27 -25.82 20.81 -3.96
C PRO A 27 -26.01 21.46 -5.34
N THR A 28 -25.62 22.73 -5.46
CA THR A 28 -25.60 23.48 -6.72
C THR A 28 -24.28 23.24 -7.45
N ASN A 29 -23.18 23.07 -6.70
CA ASN A 29 -21.86 22.91 -7.27
C ASN A 29 -21.72 21.60 -8.06
N ARG A 30 -21.18 21.69 -9.29
CA ARG A 30 -21.00 20.56 -10.21
C ARG A 30 -20.15 19.42 -9.62
N GLU A 31 -19.13 19.73 -8.83
CA GLU A 31 -18.28 18.72 -8.18
C GLU A 31 -19.02 17.99 -7.06
N LEU A 32 -19.86 18.69 -6.31
CA LEU A 32 -20.60 18.14 -5.18
C LEU A 32 -21.78 17.29 -5.65
N LYS A 33 -22.45 17.68 -6.75
CA LYS A 33 -23.50 16.87 -7.41
C LYS A 33 -23.04 15.48 -7.84
N LYS A 34 -21.76 15.32 -8.20
CA LYS A 34 -21.20 14.03 -8.61
C LYS A 34 -20.92 13.08 -7.44
N ARG A 35 -20.95 13.56 -6.20
CA ARG A 35 -20.65 12.76 -5.01
C ARG A 35 -21.92 12.11 -4.48
N LYS A 36 -21.88 10.79 -4.26
CA LYS A 36 -23.02 10.03 -3.69
C LYS A 36 -23.28 10.34 -2.20
N ASN A 37 -22.22 10.65 -1.45
CA ASN A 37 -22.27 10.90 -0.01
C ASN A 37 -21.76 12.31 0.28
N LEU A 38 -22.67 13.28 0.43
CA LEU A 38 -22.32 14.66 0.74
C LEU A 38 -22.30 14.86 2.26
N LYS A 39 -21.10 15.05 2.82
CA LYS A 39 -20.91 15.37 4.25
C LYS A 39 -20.77 16.88 4.43
N LEU A 40 -21.48 17.45 5.39
CA LEU A 40 -21.29 18.84 5.81
C LEU A 40 -19.89 19.02 6.45
N ASN A 41 -19.01 19.71 5.72
CA ASN A 41 -17.70 20.11 6.19
C ASN A 41 -17.31 21.50 5.67
N LYS A 42 -16.25 22.09 6.23
CA LYS A 42 -15.79 23.44 5.86
C LYS A 42 -15.50 23.55 4.36
N SER A 43 -14.77 22.59 3.79
CA SER A 43 -14.39 22.61 2.38
C SER A 43 -15.59 22.46 1.43
N THR A 44 -16.59 21.64 1.78
CA THR A 44 -17.81 21.49 0.98
C THR A 44 -18.67 22.74 1.05
N VAL A 45 -18.75 23.40 2.21
CA VAL A 45 -19.49 24.65 2.37
C VAL A 45 -18.82 25.77 1.58
N GLU A 46 -17.48 25.87 1.63
CA GLU A 46 -16.72 26.83 0.82
C GLU A 46 -16.96 26.63 -0.68
N LYS A 47 -16.92 25.37 -1.16
CA LYS A 47 -17.17 25.04 -2.57
C LYS A 47 -18.61 25.29 -3.01
N GLU A 48 -19.59 25.05 -2.13
CA GLU A 48 -21.00 25.25 -2.43
C GLU A 48 -21.42 26.73 -2.37
N ALA A 49 -20.73 27.54 -1.56
CA ALA A 49 -20.91 28.98 -1.47
C ALA A 49 -20.07 29.78 -2.49
N ASP A 50 -19.30 29.09 -3.34
CA ASP A 50 -18.36 29.68 -4.30
C ASP A 50 -17.34 30.63 -3.64
N LEU A 51 -16.79 30.19 -2.51
CA LEU A 51 -15.78 30.92 -1.74
C LEU A 51 -14.40 30.30 -1.90
N ALA A 52 -13.38 31.15 -1.77
CA ALA A 52 -12.00 30.72 -1.71
C ALA A 52 -11.74 29.81 -0.50
N THR A 53 -10.78 28.90 -0.64
CA THR A 53 -10.37 28.01 0.45
C THR A 53 -9.90 28.81 1.65
N GLY A 54 -10.50 28.57 2.82
CA GLY A 54 -10.19 29.27 4.06
C GLY A 54 -11.00 30.54 4.33
N ALA A 55 -11.93 30.92 3.44
CA ALA A 55 -12.81 32.07 3.65
C ALA A 55 -13.69 31.93 4.90
N LEU A 56 -14.04 30.70 5.30
CA LEU A 56 -14.86 30.44 6.48
C LEU A 56 -14.19 30.84 7.80
N ARG A 57 -12.86 31.05 7.83
CA ARG A 57 -12.12 31.45 9.05
C ARG A 57 -12.65 32.75 9.68
N HIS A 58 -13.23 33.63 8.88
CA HIS A 58 -13.76 34.91 9.34
C HIS A 58 -15.20 34.83 9.92
N TYR A 59 -15.79 33.63 9.94
CA TYR A 59 -17.16 33.36 10.39
C TYR A 59 -17.17 32.26 11.47
N PRO A 60 -16.71 32.56 12.71
CA PRO A 60 -16.58 31.57 13.77
C PRO A 60 -17.92 30.94 14.18
N GLU A 61 -19.01 31.70 14.17
CA GLU A 61 -20.34 31.17 14.52
C GLU A 61 -20.83 30.11 13.53
N ILE A 62 -20.55 30.29 12.24
CA ILE A 62 -20.90 29.32 11.21
C ILE A 62 -20.01 28.07 11.32
N ILE A 63 -18.73 28.25 11.69
CA ILE A 63 -17.84 27.11 11.97
C ILE A 63 -18.40 26.25 13.12
N LYS A 64 -18.90 26.88 14.18
CA LYS A 64 -19.56 26.17 15.29
C LYS A 64 -20.78 25.40 14.78
N GLU A 65 -21.66 26.04 14.00
CA GLU A 65 -22.85 25.38 13.42
C GLU A 65 -22.48 24.14 12.58
N ILE A 66 -21.45 24.24 11.73
CA ILE A 66 -20.96 23.12 10.91
C ILE A 66 -20.43 21.98 11.79
N ASN A 67 -19.73 22.30 12.87
CA ASN A 67 -19.18 21.30 13.78
C ASN A 67 -20.26 20.67 14.66
N ASP A 68 -21.25 21.45 15.10
CA ASP A 68 -22.37 21.00 15.92
C ASP A 68 -23.30 20.07 15.14
N TYR A 69 -23.46 20.31 13.84
CA TYR A 69 -24.23 19.44 12.96
C TYR A 69 -23.53 18.11 12.65
N GLN A 70 -22.23 17.94 12.95
CA GLN A 70 -21.57 16.64 12.75
C GLN A 70 -22.04 15.66 13.82
N PRO A 71 -22.96 14.73 13.52
CA PRO A 71 -23.59 13.89 14.56
C PRO A 71 -22.59 12.87 15.12
N ALA A 72 -21.61 12.48 14.30
CA ALA A 72 -20.71 11.35 14.55
C ALA A 72 -19.65 11.57 15.64
N LEU A 73 -19.58 12.75 16.28
CA LEU A 73 -18.63 13.00 17.38
C LEU A 73 -19.30 13.41 18.70
N LYS A 74 -20.52 13.97 18.69
CA LYS A 74 -21.22 14.39 19.92
C LYS A 74 -22.14 13.34 20.52
N GLU A 75 -22.74 12.46 19.72
CA GLU A 75 -23.59 11.38 20.25
C GLU A 75 -22.79 10.31 21.01
N ILE A 76 -21.48 10.23 20.74
CA ILE A 76 -20.54 9.36 21.48
C ILE A 76 -20.10 10.00 22.81
N SER A 77 -20.17 11.33 22.98
CA SER A 77 -19.76 11.98 24.22
C SER A 77 -20.91 12.26 25.20
N ALA A 78 -22.17 12.20 24.75
CA ALA A 78 -23.32 12.55 25.58
C ALA A 78 -24.03 11.34 26.23
N SER A 79 -23.67 10.11 25.85
CA SER A 79 -24.44 8.90 26.17
C SER A 79 -23.68 7.88 27.03
N PHE A 80 -22.45 8.20 27.44
CA PHE A 80 -21.54 7.22 28.03
C PHE A 80 -21.10 7.67 29.42
N SER A 81 -21.36 6.80 30.40
CA SER A 81 -20.87 6.94 31.77
C SER A 81 -19.34 6.91 31.80
N ASP A 82 -18.74 7.46 32.86
CA ASP A 82 -17.29 7.60 33.10
C ASP A 82 -16.43 6.34 32.77
N ASP A 83 -17.00 5.15 32.84
CA ASP A 83 -16.32 3.87 32.58
C ASP A 83 -16.17 3.54 31.07
N SER A 84 -17.06 4.08 30.25
CA SER A 84 -17.09 3.84 28.80
C SER A 84 -16.05 4.68 28.05
N ASP A 85 -15.69 5.86 28.56
CA ASP A 85 -14.62 6.70 28.00
C ASP A 85 -13.25 6.04 28.12
N ALA A 86 -12.97 5.36 29.23
CA ALA A 86 -11.74 4.58 29.40
C ALA A 86 -11.64 3.44 28.39
N SER A 87 -12.74 2.70 28.18
CA SER A 87 -12.81 1.62 27.19
C SER A 87 -12.63 2.12 25.75
N LEU A 88 -13.18 3.28 25.43
CA LEU A 88 -13.09 3.88 24.10
C LEU A 88 -11.68 4.39 23.80
N ILE A 89 -11.01 4.97 24.80
CA ILE A 89 -9.59 5.38 24.70
C ILE A 89 -8.69 4.15 24.50
N LEU A 90 -8.91 3.06 25.25
CA LEU A 90 -8.15 1.81 25.09
C LEU A 90 -8.34 1.22 23.68
N LEU A 91 -9.57 1.17 23.18
CA LEU A 91 -9.89 0.70 21.82
C LEU A 91 -9.26 1.57 20.73
N GLN A 92 -9.19 2.89 20.93
CA GLN A 92 -8.50 3.79 20.00
C GLN A 92 -7.00 3.53 20.00
N GLN A 93 -6.38 3.38 21.17
CA GLN A 93 -4.96 3.04 21.29
C GLN A 93 -4.66 1.69 20.61
N GLU A 94 -5.49 0.68 20.84
CA GLU A 94 -5.35 -0.63 20.21
C GLU A 94 -5.50 -0.55 18.68
N ASN A 95 -6.47 0.21 18.18
CA ASN A 95 -6.62 0.46 16.75
C ASN A 95 -5.38 1.12 16.13
N THR A 96 -4.74 2.07 16.83
CA THR A 96 -3.50 2.69 16.33
C THR A 96 -2.36 1.69 16.28
N LYS A 97 -2.21 0.85 17.31
CA LYS A 97 -1.21 -0.23 17.36
C LYS A 97 -1.43 -1.24 16.22
N LEU A 98 -2.66 -1.70 16.03
CA LEU A 98 -3.03 -2.63 14.95
C LEU A 98 -2.75 -2.04 13.57
N LYS A 99 -3.04 -0.75 13.35
CA LYS A 99 -2.70 -0.06 12.08
C LYS A 99 -1.19 -0.01 11.84
N GLN A 100 -0.40 0.25 12.88
CA GLN A 100 1.06 0.25 12.78
C GLN A 100 1.60 -1.16 12.46
N GLN A 101 1.13 -2.18 13.19
CA GLN A 101 1.51 -3.58 12.95
C GLN A 101 1.14 -4.03 11.54
N LYS A 102 -0.06 -3.70 11.05
CA LYS A 102 -0.48 -4.00 9.67
C LYS A 102 0.44 -3.36 8.64
N LYS A 103 0.90 -2.13 8.88
CA LYS A 103 1.85 -1.44 7.99
C LYS A 103 3.20 -2.15 7.97
N LEU A 104 3.72 -2.57 9.12
CA LEU A 104 4.98 -3.32 9.22
C LEU A 104 4.86 -4.70 8.54
N ALA A 105 3.79 -5.44 8.81
CA ALA A 105 3.54 -6.74 8.19
C ALA A 105 3.44 -6.65 6.67
N ASN A 106 2.75 -5.62 6.14
CA ASN A 106 2.69 -5.40 4.70
C ASN A 106 4.05 -5.07 4.08
N LYS A 107 4.88 -4.27 4.75
CA LYS A 107 6.25 -3.99 4.30
C LYS A 107 7.09 -5.27 4.26
N ALA A 108 7.09 -6.04 5.34
CA ALA A 108 7.80 -7.31 5.42
C ALA A 108 7.35 -8.30 4.33
N LYS A 109 6.04 -8.40 4.06
CA LYS A 109 5.50 -9.23 2.99
C LYS A 109 6.02 -8.84 1.61
N ILE A 110 6.08 -7.53 1.32
CA ILE A 110 6.57 -7.02 0.03
C ILE A 110 8.07 -7.30 -0.11
N GLU A 111 8.84 -7.01 0.94
CA GLU A 111 10.29 -7.28 0.97
C GLU A 111 10.58 -8.76 0.78
N GLU A 112 9.89 -9.64 1.49
CA GLU A 112 10.08 -11.08 1.39
C GLU A 112 9.70 -11.61 0.01
N SER A 113 8.59 -11.12 -0.57
CA SER A 113 8.20 -11.48 -1.93
C SER A 113 9.23 -11.03 -2.97
N SER A 114 9.84 -9.86 -2.79
CA SER A 114 10.90 -9.37 -3.68
C SER A 114 12.18 -10.21 -3.56
N LYS A 115 12.59 -10.57 -2.33
CA LYS A 115 13.74 -11.45 -2.09
C LYS A 115 13.52 -12.84 -2.70
N ALA A 116 12.34 -13.42 -2.53
CA ALA A 116 12.00 -14.72 -3.10
C ALA A 116 12.10 -14.73 -4.63
N LYS A 117 11.65 -13.65 -5.31
CA LYS A 117 11.81 -13.51 -6.77
C LYS A 117 13.28 -13.41 -7.18
N ASN A 118 14.05 -12.55 -6.51
CA ASN A 118 15.48 -12.39 -6.80
C ASN A 118 16.24 -13.71 -6.62
N LEU A 119 15.94 -14.46 -5.55
CA LEU A 119 16.54 -15.78 -5.33
C LEU A 119 16.15 -16.80 -6.39
N ALA A 120 14.88 -16.79 -6.85
CA ALA A 120 14.44 -17.66 -7.93
C ALA A 120 15.16 -17.35 -9.25
N ASP A 121 15.31 -16.07 -9.58
CA ASP A 121 16.04 -15.62 -10.78
C ASP A 121 17.53 -15.99 -10.69
N GLU A 122 18.14 -15.85 -9.51
CA GLU A 122 19.54 -16.24 -9.26
C GLU A 122 19.74 -17.75 -9.41
N ILE A 123 18.82 -18.57 -8.86
CA ILE A 123 18.85 -20.03 -9.02
C ILE A 123 18.76 -20.41 -10.50
N GLU A 124 17.88 -19.77 -11.26
CA GLU A 124 17.77 -20.01 -12.71
C GLU A 124 19.03 -19.59 -13.46
N ARG A 125 19.67 -18.47 -13.10
CA ARG A 125 20.96 -18.07 -13.67
C ARG A 125 22.04 -19.11 -13.39
N LEU A 126 22.18 -19.52 -12.14
CA LEU A 126 23.18 -20.51 -11.72
C LEU A 126 22.97 -21.87 -12.41
N LYS A 127 21.71 -22.30 -12.61
CA LYS A 127 21.43 -23.52 -13.40
C LYS A 127 21.93 -23.40 -14.83
N ARG A 128 21.71 -22.25 -15.49
CA ARG A 128 22.18 -22.03 -16.87
C ARG A 128 23.69 -22.01 -16.96
N GLU A 129 24.36 -21.32 -16.04
CA GLU A 129 25.82 -21.29 -15.95
C GLU A 129 26.38 -22.71 -15.72
N ASN A 130 25.79 -23.47 -14.81
CA ASN A 130 26.20 -24.84 -14.52
C ASN A 130 26.04 -25.76 -15.75
N VAL A 131 24.93 -25.65 -16.48
CA VAL A 131 24.74 -26.35 -17.76
C VAL A 131 25.82 -25.96 -18.78
N ALA A 132 26.14 -24.68 -18.91
CA ALA A 132 27.17 -24.22 -19.84
C ALA A 132 28.56 -24.76 -19.48
N ILE A 133 28.91 -24.77 -18.19
CA ILE A 133 30.15 -25.33 -17.66
C ILE A 133 30.23 -26.84 -17.98
N HIS A 134 29.17 -27.59 -17.70
CA HIS A 134 29.15 -29.02 -18.02
C HIS A 134 29.24 -29.29 -19.53
N GLN A 135 28.55 -28.50 -20.36
CA GLN A 135 28.68 -28.61 -21.82
C GLN A 135 30.13 -28.37 -22.28
N TYR A 136 30.81 -27.38 -21.70
CA TYR A 136 32.22 -27.11 -22.00
C TYR A 136 33.13 -28.27 -21.57
N TYR A 137 32.94 -28.80 -20.36
CA TYR A 137 33.70 -29.96 -19.89
C TYR A 137 33.45 -31.19 -20.76
N THR A 138 32.20 -31.49 -21.12
CA THR A 138 31.88 -32.61 -22.02
C THR A 138 32.60 -32.48 -23.36
N LYS A 139 32.60 -31.29 -23.98
CA LYS A 139 33.32 -31.04 -25.24
C LYS A 139 34.83 -31.23 -25.09
N THR A 140 35.39 -30.68 -24.02
CA THR A 140 36.84 -30.79 -23.74
C THR A 140 37.24 -32.25 -23.50
N ILE A 141 36.47 -32.99 -22.70
CA ILE A 141 36.72 -34.42 -22.43
C ILE A 141 36.59 -35.23 -23.72
N ALA A 142 35.57 -34.98 -24.54
CA ALA A 142 35.40 -35.67 -25.82
C ALA A 142 36.61 -35.45 -26.75
N ALA A 143 37.06 -34.20 -26.89
CA ALA A 143 38.23 -33.86 -27.70
C ALA A 143 39.52 -34.53 -27.15
N LEU A 144 39.71 -34.53 -25.83
CA LEU A 144 40.84 -35.23 -25.20
C LEU A 144 40.76 -36.75 -25.43
N PHE A 145 39.57 -37.34 -25.37
CA PHE A 145 39.37 -38.77 -25.61
C PHE A 145 39.63 -39.16 -27.07
N GLU A 146 39.28 -38.29 -28.03
CA GLU A 146 39.58 -38.49 -29.45
C GLU A 146 41.08 -38.54 -29.74
N LEU A 147 41.89 -37.74 -29.03
CA LEU A 147 43.35 -37.76 -29.14
C LEU A 147 43.99 -39.07 -28.65
N ILE A 148 43.24 -39.91 -27.92
CA ILE A 148 43.73 -41.18 -27.42
C ILE A 148 43.56 -42.24 -28.51
N PRO A 149 44.65 -42.90 -28.95
CA PRO A 149 44.58 -43.97 -29.94
C PRO A 149 43.57 -45.04 -29.55
N PRO A 150 42.74 -45.55 -30.49
CA PRO A 150 41.69 -46.51 -30.19
C PRO A 150 42.18 -47.73 -29.41
N GLU A 151 43.39 -48.21 -29.73
CA GLU A 151 43.99 -49.39 -29.11
C GLU A 151 44.31 -49.15 -27.62
N LYS A 152 44.49 -47.90 -27.19
CA LYS A 152 44.85 -47.55 -25.80
C LYS A 152 43.66 -47.13 -24.93
N ARG A 153 42.48 -46.91 -25.52
CA ARG A 153 41.29 -46.42 -24.78
C ARG A 153 40.81 -47.39 -23.70
N HIS A 154 40.96 -48.69 -23.92
CA HIS A 154 40.55 -49.73 -22.95
C HIS A 154 41.34 -49.66 -21.63
N LEU A 155 42.58 -49.14 -21.65
CA LEU A 155 43.42 -49.00 -20.46
C LEU A 155 42.86 -47.96 -19.47
N LEU A 156 42.16 -46.94 -19.98
CA LEU A 156 41.51 -45.92 -19.14
C LEU A 156 40.33 -46.48 -18.36
N LEU A 157 39.62 -47.46 -18.94
CA LEU A 157 38.48 -48.10 -18.30
C LEU A 157 38.92 -49.11 -17.24
N SER A 158 40.10 -49.72 -17.38
CA SER A 158 40.64 -50.63 -16.37
C SER A 158 41.11 -49.95 -15.09
N GLU A 159 41.50 -48.67 -15.16
CA GLU A 159 41.91 -47.88 -13.98
C GLU A 159 40.73 -47.16 -13.30
N LEU A 160 39.56 -47.14 -13.93
CA LEU A 160 38.36 -46.50 -13.40
C LEU A 160 37.75 -47.33 -12.26
N ARG A 161 38.44 -47.39 -11.10
CA ARG A 161 37.80 -47.78 -9.84
C ARG A 161 36.80 -46.68 -9.51
N VAL A 162 35.54 -46.89 -9.89
CA VAL A 162 34.44 -46.03 -9.49
C VAL A 162 34.35 -46.09 -7.97
N SER A 163 35.04 -45.19 -7.28
CA SER A 163 34.67 -44.79 -5.94
C SER A 163 33.29 -44.16 -6.09
N THR A 164 32.25 -44.98 -5.96
CA THR A 164 30.87 -44.54 -5.89
C THR A 164 30.71 -43.75 -4.60
N ALA A 165 31.26 -42.53 -4.56
CA ALA A 165 30.78 -41.52 -3.64
C ALA A 165 29.41 -41.10 -4.18
N SER A 166 28.41 -41.89 -3.82
CA SER A 166 26.98 -41.78 -4.16
C SER A 166 26.32 -40.49 -3.67
N ASP A 167 27.10 -39.46 -3.33
CA ASP A 167 26.67 -38.40 -2.41
C ASP A 167 26.84 -36.98 -2.99
N LYS A 168 27.42 -36.81 -4.19
CA LYS A 168 27.71 -35.47 -4.73
C LYS A 168 27.31 -35.20 -6.18
N VAL A 169 26.72 -36.17 -6.89
CA VAL A 169 26.20 -35.95 -8.25
C VAL A 169 24.68 -35.88 -8.18
N VAL A 170 24.13 -34.66 -8.24
CA VAL A 170 22.68 -34.46 -8.38
C VAL A 170 22.35 -34.61 -9.86
N PRO A 171 21.62 -35.67 -10.27
CA PRO A 171 21.20 -35.80 -11.65
C PRO A 171 20.21 -34.67 -12.00
N ILE A 172 20.51 -33.93 -13.07
CA ILE A 172 19.60 -32.93 -13.64
C ILE A 172 18.46 -33.71 -14.30
N LYS A 173 17.28 -33.74 -13.66
CA LYS A 173 16.06 -34.29 -14.27
C LYS A 173 15.71 -33.44 -15.50
N ARG A 174 15.56 -34.09 -16.66
CA ARG A 174 14.98 -33.51 -17.87
C ARG A 174 13.47 -33.34 -17.72
#